data_AF-A0A540KQD2-F1
#
_entry.id   AF-A0A540KQD2-F1
#
_cell.length_a   1.000
_cell.length_b   1.000
_cell.length_c   1.000
_cell.angle_alpha   90.00
_cell.angle_beta   90.00
_cell.angle_gamma   90.00
#
_symmetry.space_group_name_H-M   'P 1'
#
loop_
_entity.id
_entity.type
_entity.pdbx_description
1 polymer ?
#
loop_
_entity_poly.entity_id
_entity_poly.type
_entity_poly.pdbx_seq_one_letter_code
_entity_poly.pdbx_strand_id
1 'polypeptide(L)'
;MMINYINLNTKHINVNKSLPTNSTSLASTLFDIQSFFPAINMLFLLSLFLLFSFPYVTFSAHCTTTTPTKTFQKCITLPTQQASIAWTFHPHNATLDLVFFGTFISPSGWVGWGINPTSAEMTGTRALIAFPDPSTGQIVVLPYLLDPTTKLQKRPLLSRPLDIHILASSATLYGGKLATVHGGASIQIFATLKLTPNKTKLHHVWNRGLYVQGYSPTIHPTTANDLSSITTFDVMSGTTATHHSNIGTLRTVHGIMNAIAWGIMLPIGAVLARYLRHIQSLGPTWFYVHAGVQLFAFFVGTVGFAIGIRLGDMSPGVQYGLHRKLGFAAFCLGALQTLALLFRPKTTNKYRKYWKSCEIIDKVVVDVVPLPQFQSTTLQVGFFTLGTIQFFRSGLTTI
;
A
#
# COMPACT_ATOMS: atom_id res chain seq x y z
N MET A 1 17.97 -98.76 27.80
CA MET A 1 16.68 -98.05 27.98
C MET A 1 16.90 -96.96 29.01
N MET A 2 16.57 -95.71 28.69
CA MET A 2 16.65 -94.52 29.55
C MET A 2 18.04 -94.06 30.04
N ILE A 3 18.31 -92.79 29.74
CA ILE A 3 19.49 -92.03 30.12
C ILE A 3 19.29 -91.49 31.54
N ASN A 4 20.22 -91.85 32.42
CA ASN A 4 20.53 -91.16 33.68
C ASN A 4 21.19 -89.80 33.41
N TYR A 5 21.00 -88.79 34.27
CA TYR A 5 22.05 -88.35 35.20
C TYR A 5 21.62 -87.14 36.06
N ILE A 6 21.49 -87.42 37.36
CA ILE A 6 22.04 -86.74 38.54
C ILE A 6 22.10 -85.20 38.57
N ASN A 7 21.32 -84.67 39.51
CA ASN A 7 21.40 -83.35 40.12
C ASN A 7 22.51 -83.30 41.18
N LEU A 8 23.38 -82.27 41.19
CA LEU A 8 24.09 -81.76 42.39
C LEU A 8 24.83 -80.43 42.12
N ASN A 9 24.37 -79.40 42.84
CA ASN A 9 25.11 -78.37 43.61
C ASN A 9 25.91 -77.19 42.98
N THR A 10 25.43 -75.99 43.37
CA THR A 10 26.14 -74.77 43.85
C THR A 10 26.90 -73.77 42.95
N LYS A 11 26.48 -72.49 43.13
CA LYS A 11 27.25 -71.22 43.23
C LYS A 11 27.75 -70.49 41.95
N HIS A 12 27.19 -69.30 41.67
CA HIS A 12 27.72 -67.93 41.95
C HIS A 12 27.14 -66.84 40.99
N ILE A 13 26.47 -65.84 41.57
CA ILE A 13 26.40 -64.38 41.23
C ILE A 13 25.80 -63.89 39.88
N ASN A 14 24.57 -63.35 40.03
CA ASN A 14 24.12 -61.94 39.85
C ASN A 14 23.99 -61.29 38.46
N VAL A 15 22.75 -60.93 38.07
CA VAL A 15 22.42 -59.67 37.36
C VAL A 15 21.02 -59.17 37.76
N ASN A 16 20.97 -57.99 38.39
CA ASN A 16 19.77 -57.16 38.55
C ASN A 16 19.34 -56.53 37.21
N LYS A 17 18.04 -56.59 36.87
CA LYS A 17 17.25 -55.49 36.26
C LYS A 17 15.81 -55.93 35.94
N SER A 18 14.82 -55.27 36.56
CA SER A 18 13.44 -55.23 36.07
C SER A 18 12.93 -53.77 36.04
N LEU A 19 12.25 -53.45 34.93
CA LEU A 19 11.69 -52.19 34.42
C LEU A 19 11.14 -51.14 35.42
N PRO A 20 11.10 -49.87 34.97
CA PRO A 20 9.90 -49.06 35.16
C PRO A 20 9.32 -48.49 33.85
N THR A 21 8.00 -48.39 33.86
CA THR A 21 7.05 -47.83 32.90
C THR A 21 7.28 -46.32 32.65
N ASN A 22 7.44 -45.91 31.38
CA ASN A 22 7.45 -44.50 30.96
C ASN A 22 6.20 -44.15 30.14
N SER A 23 5.11 -43.80 30.82
CA SER A 23 3.91 -43.16 30.25
C SER A 23 3.90 -41.63 30.45
N THR A 24 5.02 -41.05 30.91
CA THR A 24 5.10 -39.65 31.37
C THR A 24 5.70 -38.65 30.37
N SER A 25 6.18 -39.05 29.18
CA SER A 25 6.89 -38.13 28.26
C SER A 25 6.03 -37.49 27.16
N LEU A 26 4.86 -38.06 26.84
CA LEU A 26 3.95 -37.51 25.81
C LEU A 26 3.00 -36.45 26.39
N ALA A 27 2.64 -36.55 27.67
CA ALA A 27 1.79 -35.56 28.33
C ALA A 27 2.55 -34.27 28.66
N SER A 28 3.83 -34.35 29.03
CA SER A 28 4.66 -33.18 29.37
C SER A 28 4.98 -32.29 28.17
N THR A 29 5.15 -32.87 26.98
CA THR A 29 5.40 -32.12 25.74
C THR A 29 4.14 -31.47 25.14
N LEU A 30 2.95 -32.01 25.44
CA LEU A 30 1.66 -31.38 25.09
C LEU A 30 1.29 -30.24 26.05
N PHE A 31 1.62 -30.35 27.35
CA PHE A 31 1.37 -29.32 28.35
C PHE A 31 2.17 -28.01 28.11
N ASP A 32 3.39 -28.11 27.57
CA ASP A 32 4.23 -26.94 27.29
C ASP A 32 3.81 -26.16 26.03
N ILE A 33 3.08 -26.77 25.09
CA ILE A 33 2.60 -26.07 23.90
C ILE A 33 1.34 -25.26 24.22
N GLN A 34 0.52 -25.71 25.17
CA GLN A 34 -0.75 -25.09 25.54
C GLN A 34 -0.60 -23.80 26.37
N SER A 35 0.55 -23.57 27.00
CA SER A 35 0.84 -22.40 27.85
C SER A 35 1.23 -21.13 27.06
N PHE A 36 1.62 -21.26 25.78
CA PHE A 36 2.01 -20.13 24.91
C PHE A 36 0.85 -19.53 24.08
N PHE A 37 -0.24 -20.27 23.88
CA PHE A 37 -1.41 -19.81 23.11
C PHE A 37 -2.12 -18.55 23.67
N PRO A 38 -2.34 -18.39 25.00
CA PRO A 38 -3.07 -17.22 25.50
C PRO A 38 -2.26 -15.91 25.41
N ALA A 39 -0.92 -15.98 25.52
CA ALA A 39 -0.05 -14.81 25.42
C ALA A 39 0.04 -14.27 23.98
N ILE A 40 0.06 -15.17 22.98
CA ILE A 40 0.08 -14.80 21.55
C ILE A 40 -1.29 -14.21 21.13
N ASN A 41 -2.40 -14.78 21.60
CA ASN A 41 -3.74 -14.22 21.36
C ASN A 41 -3.92 -12.85 21.99
N MET A 42 -3.42 -12.63 23.22
CA MET A 42 -3.48 -11.32 23.87
C MET A 42 -2.64 -10.27 23.15
N LEU A 43 -1.43 -10.62 22.68
CA LEU A 43 -0.57 -9.69 21.93
C LEU A 43 -1.16 -9.36 20.54
N PHE A 44 -1.80 -10.33 19.89
CA PHE A 44 -2.51 -10.14 18.62
C PHE A 44 -3.74 -9.23 18.79
N LEU A 45 -4.56 -9.46 19.82
CA LEU A 45 -5.74 -8.63 20.13
C LEU A 45 -5.37 -7.20 20.57
N LEU A 46 -4.28 -7.04 21.34
CA LEU A 46 -3.75 -5.73 21.72
C LEU A 46 -3.21 -4.96 20.51
N SER A 47 -2.55 -5.64 19.56
CA SER A 47 -2.11 -5.03 18.29
C SER A 47 -3.29 -4.60 17.42
N LEU A 48 -4.38 -5.38 17.41
CA LEU A 48 -5.61 -5.06 16.70
C LEU A 48 -6.31 -3.85 17.34
N PHE A 49 -6.37 -3.80 18.68
CA PHE A 49 -7.00 -2.69 19.42
C PHE A 49 -6.26 -1.36 19.23
N LEU A 50 -4.92 -1.39 19.18
CA LEU A 50 -4.09 -0.20 18.91
C LEU A 50 -4.17 0.28 17.45
N LEU A 51 -4.49 -0.60 16.49
CA LEU A 51 -4.72 -0.24 15.08
C LEU A 51 -6.08 0.45 14.87
N PHE A 52 -7.06 0.24 15.74
CA PHE A 52 -8.42 0.80 15.62
C PHE A 52 -8.70 2.02 16.51
N SER A 53 -7.77 2.44 17.38
CA SER A 53 -8.00 3.48 18.39
C SER A 53 -7.44 4.87 18.04
N PHE A 54 -7.08 5.13 16.78
CA PHE A 54 -6.78 6.51 16.35
C PHE A 54 -8.07 7.27 16.04
N PRO A 55 -8.45 8.31 16.83
CA PRO A 55 -9.51 9.22 16.43
C PRO A 55 -9.01 10.02 15.23
N TYR A 56 -9.55 9.77 14.04
CA TYR A 56 -9.41 10.69 12.92
C TYR A 56 -10.16 11.97 13.28
N VAL A 57 -9.43 13.01 13.67
CA VAL A 57 -10.00 14.36 13.82
C VAL A 57 -10.32 14.87 12.42
N THR A 58 -11.55 14.68 11.97
CA THR A 58 -12.03 15.24 10.70
C THR A 58 -12.42 16.69 10.94
N PHE A 59 -11.56 17.64 10.59
CA PHE A 59 -11.99 19.01 10.38
C PHE A 59 -12.82 19.07 9.10
N SER A 60 -14.15 19.15 9.25
CA SER A 60 -15.07 19.35 8.13
C SER A 60 -14.89 20.77 7.60
N ALA A 61 -14.42 20.90 6.37
CA ALA A 61 -14.45 22.18 5.67
C ALA A 61 -15.92 22.55 5.41
N HIS A 62 -16.38 23.65 5.99
CA HIS A 62 -17.77 24.08 5.85
C HIS A 62 -18.01 24.57 4.43
N CYS A 63 -18.88 23.89 3.69
CA CYS A 63 -19.27 24.32 2.35
C CYS A 63 -20.12 25.59 2.44
N THR A 64 -19.80 26.60 1.63
CA THR A 64 -20.53 27.87 1.58
C THR A 64 -21.03 28.15 0.18
N THR A 65 -22.31 28.52 0.06
CA THR A 65 -22.96 28.86 -1.22
C THR A 65 -22.85 30.35 -1.55
N THR A 66 -22.42 31.18 -0.61
CA THR A 66 -22.37 32.63 -0.75
C THR A 66 -20.92 33.11 -0.81
N THR A 67 -20.59 33.83 -1.88
CA THR A 67 -19.38 34.65 -1.96
C THR A 67 -19.76 36.13 -1.89
N PRO A 68 -18.80 37.05 -1.69
CA PRO A 68 -19.08 38.49 -1.75
C PRO A 68 -19.63 38.96 -3.11
N THR A 69 -19.43 38.19 -4.18
CA THR A 69 -19.77 38.55 -5.56
C THR A 69 -20.96 37.78 -6.13
N LYS A 70 -21.24 36.56 -5.64
CA LYS A 70 -22.24 35.68 -6.23
C LYS A 70 -22.80 34.69 -5.20
N THR A 71 -24.05 34.30 -5.39
CA THR A 71 -24.71 33.24 -4.62
C THR A 71 -24.96 32.04 -5.51
N PHE A 72 -24.71 30.84 -4.97
CA PHE A 72 -24.85 29.56 -5.64
C PHE A 72 -25.99 28.73 -5.04
N GLN A 73 -26.55 27.82 -5.81
CA GLN A 73 -27.67 26.97 -5.35
C GLN A 73 -27.21 25.74 -4.58
N LYS A 74 -26.09 25.14 -4.99
CA LYS A 74 -25.58 23.88 -4.45
C LYS A 74 -24.14 24.03 -4.01
N CYS A 75 -23.75 23.19 -3.06
CA CYS A 75 -22.40 23.16 -2.52
C CYS A 75 -22.04 21.74 -2.09
N ILE A 76 -20.79 21.34 -2.30
CA ILE A 76 -20.24 20.11 -1.76
C ILE A 76 -18.84 20.32 -1.17
N THR A 77 -18.60 19.74 0.01
CA THR A 77 -17.26 19.62 0.57
C THR A 77 -16.52 18.49 -0.14
N LEU A 78 -15.29 18.77 -0.60
CA LEU A 78 -14.48 17.79 -1.30
C LEU A 78 -13.76 16.86 -0.30
N PRO A 79 -13.46 15.60 -0.67
CA PRO A 79 -12.89 14.62 0.25
C PRO A 79 -11.49 14.96 0.79
N THR A 80 -10.76 15.85 0.13
CA THR A 80 -9.34 16.12 0.42
C THR A 80 -9.06 17.62 0.45
N GLN A 81 -7.94 17.98 1.08
CA GLN A 81 -7.37 19.33 1.08
C GLN A 81 -8.27 20.43 1.66
N GLN A 82 -9.31 20.06 2.42
CA GLN A 82 -10.29 21.00 2.99
C GLN A 82 -10.91 21.90 1.91
N ALA A 83 -11.01 21.39 0.68
CA ALA A 83 -11.54 22.12 -0.47
C ALA A 83 -13.06 21.97 -0.55
N SER A 84 -13.72 22.88 -1.25
CA SER A 84 -15.16 22.78 -1.52
C SER A 84 -15.50 23.39 -2.87
N ILE A 85 -16.67 23.03 -3.42
CA ILE A 85 -17.19 23.61 -4.66
C ILE A 85 -18.63 24.03 -4.42
N ALA A 86 -18.97 25.25 -4.83
CA ALA A 86 -20.34 25.69 -4.95
C ALA A 86 -20.68 25.99 -6.41
N TRP A 87 -21.92 25.71 -6.81
CA TRP A 87 -22.35 25.90 -8.19
C TRP A 87 -23.85 26.16 -8.34
N THR A 88 -24.19 26.73 -9.50
CA THR A 88 -25.55 26.90 -10.02
C THR A 88 -25.56 26.39 -11.45
N PHE A 89 -26.41 25.41 -11.74
CA PHE A 89 -26.59 24.90 -13.09
C PHE A 89 -27.86 25.48 -13.69
N HIS A 90 -27.75 26.04 -14.90
CA HIS A 90 -28.85 26.64 -15.66
C HIS A 90 -29.24 25.70 -16.81
N PRO A 91 -30.30 24.87 -16.66
CA PRO A 91 -30.62 23.82 -17.63
C PRO A 91 -30.98 24.36 -19.01
N HIS A 92 -31.69 25.49 -19.08
CA HIS A 92 -32.17 26.08 -20.34
C HIS A 92 -31.06 26.38 -21.35
N ASN A 93 -29.91 26.86 -20.87
CA ASN A 93 -28.77 27.22 -21.73
C ASN A 93 -27.57 26.29 -21.53
N ALA A 94 -27.75 25.16 -20.83
CA ALA A 94 -26.71 24.21 -20.44
C ALA A 94 -25.46 24.89 -19.84
N THR A 95 -25.66 25.93 -19.03
CA THR A 95 -24.55 26.74 -18.49
C THR A 95 -24.35 26.43 -17.02
N LEU A 96 -23.10 26.22 -16.62
CA LEU A 96 -22.70 25.93 -15.25
C LEU A 96 -21.86 27.09 -14.72
N ASP A 97 -22.36 27.75 -13.70
CA ASP A 97 -21.60 28.71 -12.91
C ASP A 97 -21.08 28.02 -11.67
N LEU A 98 -19.77 28.10 -11.41
CA LEU A 98 -19.18 27.48 -10.23
C LEU A 98 -18.07 28.34 -9.62
N VAL A 99 -17.81 28.05 -8.35
CA VAL A 99 -16.65 28.51 -7.61
C VAL A 99 -16.00 27.32 -6.90
N PHE A 100 -14.68 27.21 -7.06
CA PHE A 100 -13.84 26.29 -6.29
C PHE A 100 -13.16 27.06 -5.16
N PHE A 101 -13.23 26.50 -3.95
CA PHE A 101 -12.54 27.01 -2.77
C PHE A 101 -11.34 26.12 -2.46
N GLY A 102 -10.16 26.72 -2.43
CA GLY A 102 -8.92 26.04 -2.08
C GLY A 102 -8.03 26.89 -1.20
N THR A 103 -6.88 26.34 -0.79
CA THR A 103 -5.90 27.04 0.06
C THR A 103 -4.49 26.84 -0.46
N PHE A 104 -3.69 27.90 -0.42
CA PHE A 104 -2.27 27.84 -0.74
C PHE A 104 -1.48 27.11 0.35
N ILE A 105 -0.40 26.43 -0.04
CA ILE A 105 0.54 25.80 0.89
C ILE A 105 1.88 26.56 0.98
N SER A 106 2.05 27.61 0.18
CA SER A 106 3.27 28.39 0.06
C SER A 106 2.96 29.78 -0.52
N PRO A 107 3.70 30.83 -0.15
CA PRO A 107 3.54 32.18 -0.70
C PRO A 107 3.81 32.27 -2.21
N SER A 108 4.63 31.36 -2.75
CA SER A 108 4.91 31.28 -4.19
C SER A 108 4.12 30.16 -4.88
N GLY A 109 3.22 29.51 -4.14
CA GLY A 109 2.51 28.32 -4.55
C GLY A 109 1.44 28.56 -5.60
N TRP A 110 0.76 27.48 -5.96
CA TRP A 110 -0.37 27.49 -6.88
C TRP A 110 -1.50 26.64 -6.34
N VAL A 111 -2.72 26.97 -6.76
CA VAL A 111 -3.94 26.20 -6.47
C VAL A 111 -4.66 25.99 -7.80
N GLY A 112 -5.03 24.76 -8.10
CA GLY A 112 -5.64 24.38 -9.36
C GLY A 112 -6.90 23.57 -9.18
N TRP A 113 -7.88 23.84 -10.04
CA TRP A 113 -9.09 23.04 -10.18
C TRP A 113 -9.38 22.85 -11.67
N GLY A 114 -9.93 21.69 -12.03
CA GLY A 114 -10.25 21.41 -13.42
C GLY A 114 -11.29 20.31 -13.60
N ILE A 115 -11.68 20.15 -14.86
CA ILE A 115 -12.60 19.11 -15.31
C ILE A 115 -11.89 18.21 -16.30
N ASN A 116 -12.06 16.90 -16.11
CA ASN A 116 -11.67 15.92 -17.10
C ASN A 116 -12.95 15.42 -17.82
N PRO A 117 -13.04 15.57 -19.16
CA PRO A 117 -14.24 15.20 -19.92
C PRO A 117 -14.40 13.68 -20.11
N THR A 118 -13.34 12.90 -19.86
CA THR A 118 -13.29 11.47 -20.20
C THR A 118 -13.32 10.57 -18.97
N SER A 119 -12.55 10.91 -17.93
CA SER A 119 -12.29 10.02 -16.80
C SER A 119 -11.98 10.82 -15.52
N ALA A 120 -12.17 10.21 -14.36
CA ALA A 120 -11.80 10.81 -13.08
C ALA A 120 -10.29 10.60 -12.81
N GLU A 121 -9.45 11.34 -13.51
CA GLU A 121 -7.99 11.30 -13.35
C GLU A 121 -7.31 12.62 -13.74
N MET A 122 -6.08 12.85 -13.28
CA MET A 122 -5.30 14.06 -13.57
C MET A 122 -5.01 14.22 -15.06
N THR A 123 -4.58 13.15 -15.72
CA THR A 123 -4.26 13.18 -17.16
C THR A 123 -5.54 13.33 -17.99
N GLY A 124 -5.57 14.32 -18.87
CA GLY A 124 -6.77 14.74 -19.57
C GLY A 124 -7.57 15.83 -18.83
N THR A 125 -7.08 16.35 -17.71
CA THR A 125 -7.78 17.46 -17.03
C THR A 125 -7.55 18.78 -17.78
N ARG A 126 -8.63 19.51 -18.02
CA ARG A 126 -8.61 20.93 -18.40
C ARG A 126 -8.69 21.73 -17.12
N ALA A 127 -7.56 22.26 -16.68
CA ALA A 127 -7.38 22.90 -15.40
C ALA A 127 -7.31 24.43 -15.54
N LEU A 128 -7.89 25.11 -14.57
CA LEU A 128 -7.64 26.51 -14.25
C LEU A 128 -6.72 26.52 -13.03
N ILE A 129 -5.53 27.09 -13.19
CA ILE A 129 -4.53 27.13 -12.12
C ILE A 129 -4.28 28.59 -11.77
N ALA A 130 -4.48 28.91 -10.50
CA ALA A 130 -4.29 30.24 -9.95
C ALA A 130 -3.02 30.32 -9.10
N PHE A 131 -2.27 31.40 -9.28
CA PHE A 131 -1.02 31.68 -8.58
C PHE A 131 -0.72 33.18 -8.62
N PRO A 132 0.11 33.69 -7.68
CA PRO A 132 0.62 35.06 -7.77
C PRO A 132 1.58 35.20 -8.96
N ASP A 133 1.30 36.18 -9.79
CA ASP A 133 2.07 36.53 -10.96
C ASP A 133 3.53 36.85 -10.60
N PRO A 134 4.54 36.24 -11.24
CA PRO A 134 5.94 36.46 -10.88
C PRO A 134 6.42 37.90 -11.06
N SER A 135 5.80 38.66 -11.98
CA SER A 135 6.16 40.05 -12.27
C SER A 135 5.45 41.07 -11.38
N THR A 136 4.17 40.85 -11.08
CA THR A 136 3.30 41.84 -10.43
C THR A 136 2.86 41.43 -9.03
N GLY A 137 2.99 40.16 -8.66
CA GLY A 137 2.49 39.58 -7.41
C GLY A 137 0.97 39.43 -7.34
N GLN A 138 0.23 39.90 -8.35
CA GLN A 138 -1.23 39.81 -8.39
C GLN A 138 -1.68 38.38 -8.70
N ILE A 139 -2.83 37.96 -8.17
CA ILE A 139 -3.38 36.65 -8.52
C ILE A 139 -3.80 36.64 -9.99
N VAL A 140 -3.24 35.68 -10.72
CA VAL A 140 -3.66 35.34 -12.08
C VAL A 140 -4.27 33.94 -12.07
N VAL A 141 -5.16 33.67 -13.01
CA VAL A 141 -5.68 32.33 -13.30
C VAL A 141 -5.45 32.03 -14.77
N LEU A 142 -4.77 30.93 -15.05
CA LEU A 142 -4.42 30.53 -16.42
C LEU A 142 -4.92 29.13 -16.74
N PRO A 143 -5.28 28.87 -18.01
CA PRO A 143 -5.71 27.55 -18.47
C PRO A 143 -4.54 26.62 -18.76
N TYR A 144 -4.64 25.36 -18.33
CA TYR A 144 -3.66 24.31 -18.58
C TYR A 144 -4.36 23.00 -18.97
N LEU A 145 -3.85 22.34 -20.00
CA LEU A 145 -4.26 20.99 -20.36
C LEU A 145 -3.21 19.99 -19.86
N LEU A 146 -3.58 19.21 -18.84
CA LEU A 146 -2.71 18.24 -18.21
C LEU A 146 -2.67 16.97 -19.06
N ASP A 147 -1.57 16.72 -19.76
CA ASP A 147 -1.40 15.55 -20.61
C ASP A 147 -0.48 14.49 -19.94
N PRO A 148 -0.27 13.31 -20.55
CA PRO A 148 0.61 12.30 -19.96
C PRO A 148 2.05 12.80 -19.73
N THR A 149 2.51 13.79 -20.51
CA THR A 149 3.86 14.35 -20.37
C THR A 149 4.00 15.20 -19.12
N THR A 150 2.91 15.82 -18.68
CA THR A 150 2.83 16.59 -17.42
C THR A 150 3.10 15.68 -16.23
N LYS A 151 2.47 14.51 -16.18
CA LYS A 151 2.64 13.52 -15.10
C LYS A 151 4.06 12.95 -15.04
N LEU A 152 4.73 12.87 -16.19
CA LEU A 152 6.10 12.37 -16.31
C LEU A 152 7.16 13.48 -16.15
N GLN A 153 6.75 14.74 -15.94
CA GLN A 153 7.63 15.91 -15.85
C GLN A 153 8.64 16.01 -17.00
N LYS A 154 8.26 15.55 -18.21
CA LYS A 154 9.17 15.53 -19.37
C LYS A 154 9.48 16.93 -19.91
N ARG A 155 8.53 17.86 -19.74
CA ARG A 155 8.60 19.25 -20.21
C ARG A 155 7.87 20.16 -19.21
N PRO A 156 8.21 21.46 -19.15
CA PRO A 156 7.43 22.43 -18.40
C PRO A 156 5.97 22.45 -18.84
N LEU A 157 5.06 22.65 -17.88
CA LEU A 157 3.63 22.75 -18.14
C LEU A 157 3.32 24.18 -18.59
N LEU A 158 2.96 24.35 -19.87
CA LEU A 158 2.68 25.66 -20.45
C LEU A 158 1.18 25.91 -20.54
N SER A 159 0.81 27.17 -20.29
CA SER A 159 -0.57 27.65 -20.46
C SER A 159 -0.96 27.60 -21.93
N ARG A 160 -2.18 27.13 -22.21
CA ARG A 160 -2.76 27.13 -23.56
C ARG A 160 -4.28 27.15 -23.52
N PRO A 161 -4.96 27.63 -24.58
CA PRO A 161 -6.41 27.56 -24.68
C PRO A 161 -6.94 26.14 -24.50
N LEU A 162 -8.09 26.02 -23.85
CA LEU A 162 -8.75 24.74 -23.60
C LEU A 162 -9.77 24.45 -24.71
N ASP A 163 -9.98 23.18 -24.98
CA ASP A 163 -10.99 22.66 -25.90
C ASP A 163 -12.38 22.52 -25.25
N ILE A 164 -12.53 22.99 -24.01
CA ILE A 164 -13.82 23.14 -23.33
C ILE A 164 -14.29 24.59 -23.41
N HIS A 165 -15.60 24.78 -23.53
CA HIS A 165 -16.20 26.11 -23.66
C HIS A 165 -16.28 26.82 -22.31
N ILE A 166 -15.16 27.43 -21.89
CA ILE A 166 -15.12 28.33 -20.75
C ILE A 166 -15.56 29.72 -21.21
N LEU A 167 -16.71 30.17 -20.73
CA LEU A 167 -17.27 31.48 -21.05
C LEU A 167 -16.60 32.59 -20.23
N ALA A 168 -16.25 32.29 -18.98
CA ALA A 168 -15.54 33.20 -18.09
C ALA A 168 -14.75 32.43 -17.04
N SER A 169 -13.61 32.99 -16.62
CA SER A 169 -12.85 32.49 -15.47
C SER A 169 -12.16 33.64 -14.75
N SER A 170 -12.17 33.62 -13.42
CA SER A 170 -11.45 34.58 -12.59
C SER A 170 -11.02 33.94 -11.28
N ALA A 171 -10.08 34.56 -10.58
CA ALA A 171 -9.68 34.10 -9.25
C ALA A 171 -9.51 35.29 -8.31
N THR A 172 -9.89 35.10 -7.05
CA THR A 172 -9.78 36.12 -6.01
C THR A 172 -9.37 35.49 -4.69
N LEU A 173 -8.51 36.17 -3.93
CA LEU A 173 -8.20 35.77 -2.57
C LEU A 173 -9.35 36.10 -1.62
N TYR A 174 -9.53 35.26 -0.62
CA TYR A 174 -10.40 35.57 0.51
C TYR A 174 -9.80 36.74 1.30
N GLY A 175 -10.59 37.78 1.57
CA GLY A 175 -10.11 39.05 2.14
C GLY A 175 -9.92 40.19 1.12
N GLY A 176 -10.16 39.93 -0.17
CA GLY A 176 -10.22 40.98 -1.19
C GLY A 176 -8.86 41.57 -1.57
N LYS A 177 -8.84 42.87 -1.93
CA LYS A 177 -7.64 43.55 -2.49
C LYS A 177 -6.44 43.65 -1.53
N LEU A 178 -6.66 43.48 -0.23
CA LEU A 178 -5.61 43.55 0.80
C LEU A 178 -5.08 42.17 1.20
N ALA A 179 -5.65 41.08 0.66
CA ALA A 179 -5.20 39.74 0.97
C ALA A 179 -3.85 39.44 0.31
N THR A 180 -2.98 38.76 1.05
CA THR A 180 -1.66 38.34 0.56
C THR A 180 -1.59 36.82 0.47
N VAL A 181 -0.76 36.32 -0.45
CA VAL A 181 -0.54 34.88 -0.59
C VAL A 181 0.44 34.41 0.48
N HIS A 182 0.00 33.48 1.31
CA HIS A 182 0.81 32.81 2.33
C HIS A 182 0.32 31.37 2.51
N GLY A 183 1.05 30.57 3.29
CA GLY A 183 0.57 29.24 3.68
C GLY A 183 -0.76 29.34 4.42
N GLY A 184 -1.79 28.63 3.94
CA GLY A 184 -3.16 28.69 4.46
C GLY A 184 -4.04 29.78 3.87
N ALA A 185 -3.51 30.68 3.02
CA ALA A 185 -4.32 31.70 2.35
C ALA A 185 -5.40 31.04 1.48
N SER A 186 -6.65 31.47 1.64
CA SER A 186 -7.80 30.90 0.91
C SER A 186 -8.02 31.61 -0.42
N ILE A 187 -8.36 30.84 -1.46
CA ILE A 187 -8.60 31.32 -2.81
C ILE A 187 -9.93 30.80 -3.36
N GLN A 188 -10.60 31.65 -4.12
CA GLN A 188 -11.81 31.35 -4.86
C GLN A 188 -11.49 31.39 -6.35
N ILE A 189 -11.70 30.30 -7.06
CA ILE A 189 -11.56 30.21 -8.52
C ILE A 189 -12.95 30.10 -9.12
N PHE A 190 -13.39 31.13 -9.84
CA PHE A 190 -14.67 31.19 -10.51
C PHE A 190 -14.54 30.68 -11.95
N ALA A 191 -15.53 29.92 -12.39
CA ALA A 191 -15.65 29.53 -13.79
C ALA A 191 -17.12 29.50 -14.22
N THR A 192 -17.36 29.95 -15.45
CA THR A 192 -18.62 29.76 -16.16
C THR A 192 -18.36 28.90 -17.38
N LEU A 193 -19.04 27.76 -17.46
CA LEU A 193 -18.82 26.74 -18.47
C LEU A 193 -20.11 26.49 -19.26
N LYS A 194 -19.98 26.33 -20.57
CA LYS A 194 -21.06 25.78 -21.39
C LYS A 194 -20.89 24.27 -21.48
N LEU A 195 -21.81 23.53 -20.88
CA LEU A 195 -21.80 22.07 -20.89
C LEU A 195 -22.43 21.54 -22.18
N THR A 196 -22.04 20.33 -22.56
CA THR A 196 -22.75 19.58 -23.60
C THR A 196 -24.14 19.20 -23.07
N PRO A 197 -25.22 19.40 -23.84
CA PRO A 197 -26.55 18.95 -23.45
C PRO A 197 -26.54 17.47 -23.04
N ASN A 198 -27.32 17.11 -22.02
CA ASN A 198 -27.43 15.76 -21.46
C ASN A 198 -26.16 15.17 -20.82
N LYS A 199 -25.08 15.95 -20.66
CA LYS A 199 -23.89 15.55 -19.87
C LYS A 199 -23.75 16.40 -18.62
N THR A 200 -24.41 15.97 -17.54
CA THR A 200 -24.41 16.67 -16.23
C THR A 200 -23.42 16.05 -15.24
N LYS A 201 -22.91 14.85 -15.51
CA LYS A 201 -21.85 14.21 -14.70
C LYS A 201 -20.49 14.73 -15.11
N LEU A 202 -19.78 15.34 -14.17
CA LEU A 202 -18.47 15.93 -14.40
C LEU A 202 -17.43 15.30 -13.47
N HIS A 203 -16.25 15.04 -14.04
CA HIS A 203 -15.09 14.57 -13.28
C HIS A 203 -14.25 15.78 -12.87
N HIS A 204 -14.19 16.05 -11.57
CA HIS A 204 -13.45 17.16 -10.99
C HIS A 204 -12.12 16.69 -10.45
N VAL A 205 -11.08 17.48 -10.70
CA VAL A 205 -9.73 17.27 -10.18
C VAL A 205 -9.24 18.58 -9.59
N TRP A 206 -8.62 18.52 -8.42
CA TRP A 206 -8.01 19.70 -7.79
C TRP A 206 -6.68 19.34 -7.18
N ASN A 207 -5.80 20.33 -7.07
CA ASN A 207 -4.58 20.19 -6.30
C ASN A 207 -3.95 21.55 -5.98
N ARG A 208 -2.83 21.52 -5.26
CA ARG A 208 -2.04 22.68 -4.88
C ARG A 208 -0.56 22.34 -4.81
N GLY A 209 0.31 23.31 -5.11
CA GLY A 209 1.76 23.09 -5.14
C GLY A 209 2.56 24.22 -4.51
N LEU A 210 3.85 23.97 -4.32
CA LEU A 210 4.74 24.81 -3.52
C LEU A 210 5.26 26.05 -4.27
N TYR A 211 5.45 25.96 -5.58
CA TYR A 211 5.95 27.08 -6.37
C TYR A 211 5.60 26.99 -7.86
N VAL A 212 5.69 28.12 -8.56
CA VAL A 212 5.55 28.25 -10.02
C VAL A 212 6.87 28.73 -10.62
N GLN A 213 7.30 28.15 -11.74
CA GLN A 213 8.54 28.52 -12.44
C GLN A 213 8.21 29.04 -13.84
N GLY A 214 8.39 30.34 -14.09
CA GLY A 214 8.15 30.93 -15.42
C GLY A 214 6.75 30.64 -15.95
N TYR A 215 5.71 30.86 -15.13
CA TYR A 215 4.31 30.53 -15.41
C TYR A 215 4.01 29.03 -15.60
N SER A 216 4.96 28.15 -15.31
CA SER A 216 4.74 26.69 -15.25
C SER A 216 4.57 26.26 -13.79
N PRO A 217 3.38 25.79 -13.37
CA PRO A 217 3.18 25.19 -12.06
C PRO A 217 4.08 23.97 -11.89
N THR A 218 4.74 23.85 -10.74
CA THR A 218 5.55 22.65 -10.42
C THR A 218 4.70 21.52 -9.90
N ILE A 219 5.27 20.32 -9.78
CA ILE A 219 4.57 19.14 -9.28
C ILE A 219 3.97 19.41 -7.89
N HIS A 220 2.73 18.99 -7.69
CA HIS A 220 2.09 19.03 -6.38
C HIS A 220 2.65 17.93 -5.46
N PRO A 221 2.52 18.05 -4.13
CA PRO A 221 2.86 16.96 -3.21
C PRO A 221 2.12 15.68 -3.59
N THR A 222 2.78 14.52 -3.44
CA THR A 222 2.25 13.22 -3.89
C THR A 222 1.80 12.35 -2.71
N THR A 223 1.34 12.97 -1.63
CA THR A 223 0.78 12.23 -0.49
C THR A 223 -0.52 11.54 -0.89
N ALA A 224 -0.98 10.56 -0.09
CA ALA A 224 -2.23 9.85 -0.36
C ALA A 224 -3.42 10.81 -0.49
N ASN A 225 -3.49 11.83 0.38
CA ASN A 225 -4.53 12.85 0.36
C ASN A 225 -4.48 13.71 -0.92
N ASP A 226 -3.30 14.01 -1.45
CA ASP A 226 -3.18 14.81 -2.68
C ASP A 226 -3.53 13.98 -3.92
N LEU A 227 -3.10 12.72 -3.95
CA LEU A 227 -3.38 11.80 -5.06
C LEU A 227 -4.86 11.37 -5.13
N SER A 228 -5.62 11.49 -4.04
CA SER A 228 -7.07 11.23 -4.01
C SER A 228 -7.93 12.48 -4.28
N SER A 229 -7.32 13.59 -4.74
CA SER A 229 -8.02 14.86 -5.02
C SER A 229 -8.78 14.85 -6.34
N ILE A 230 -9.68 13.88 -6.46
CA ILE A 230 -10.51 13.60 -7.62
C ILE A 230 -11.90 13.23 -7.12
N THR A 231 -12.95 13.74 -7.76
CA THR A 231 -14.33 13.35 -7.47
C THR A 231 -15.19 13.42 -8.73
N THR A 232 -16.31 12.70 -8.72
CA THR A 232 -17.32 12.81 -9.77
C THR A 232 -18.65 13.08 -9.11
N PHE A 233 -19.34 14.12 -9.57
CA PHE A 233 -20.72 14.36 -9.15
C PHE A 233 -21.54 14.86 -10.33
N ASP A 234 -22.85 14.65 -10.22
CA ASP A 234 -23.82 15.17 -11.17
C ASP A 234 -24.20 16.59 -10.74
N VAL A 235 -23.97 17.59 -11.60
CA VAL A 235 -24.26 18.99 -11.28
C VAL A 235 -25.75 19.28 -11.16
N MET A 236 -26.60 18.44 -11.76
CA MET A 236 -28.05 18.61 -11.73
C MET A 236 -28.64 18.08 -10.43
N SER A 237 -28.26 16.88 -9.97
CA SER A 237 -28.75 16.33 -8.69
C SER A 237 -27.92 16.80 -7.49
N GLY A 238 -26.61 17.03 -7.67
CA GLY A 238 -25.64 17.26 -6.60
C GLY A 238 -25.21 15.99 -5.88
N THR A 239 -25.58 14.81 -6.39
CA THR A 239 -25.17 13.53 -5.82
C THR A 239 -23.78 13.15 -6.31
N THR A 240 -22.91 12.78 -5.38
CA THR A 240 -21.61 12.18 -5.69
C THR A 240 -21.81 10.81 -6.32
N ALA A 241 -21.18 10.58 -7.47
CA ALA A 241 -21.06 9.25 -8.01
C ALA A 241 -20.00 8.49 -7.21
N THR A 242 -20.33 7.31 -6.70
CA THR A 242 -19.37 6.40 -6.08
C THR A 242 -18.35 5.98 -7.12
N HIS A 243 -17.14 6.54 -7.03
CA HIS A 243 -16.05 6.20 -7.93
C HIS A 243 -15.41 4.88 -7.48
N HIS A 244 -15.82 3.77 -8.10
CA HIS A 244 -15.16 2.48 -7.93
C HIS A 244 -13.87 2.46 -8.77
N SER A 245 -12.77 2.97 -8.22
CA SER A 245 -11.48 2.83 -8.88
C SER A 245 -10.94 1.42 -8.67
N ASN A 246 -10.90 0.62 -9.74
CA ASN A 246 -10.31 -0.73 -9.71
C ASN A 246 -8.86 -0.71 -9.22
N ILE A 247 -8.14 0.41 -9.45
CA ILE A 247 -6.74 0.58 -9.02
C ILE A 247 -6.59 0.57 -7.50
N GLY A 248 -7.55 1.12 -6.75
CA GLY A 248 -7.54 1.12 -5.29
C GLY A 248 -7.73 -0.29 -4.75
N THR A 249 -8.76 -0.99 -5.23
CA THR A 249 -9.00 -2.40 -4.90
C THR A 249 -7.80 -3.26 -5.25
N LEU A 250 -7.22 -3.08 -6.44
CA LEU A 250 -6.09 -3.88 -6.91
C LEU A 250 -4.82 -3.63 -6.08
N ARG A 251 -4.59 -2.38 -5.63
CA ARG A 251 -3.52 -2.03 -4.69
C ARG A 251 -3.71 -2.74 -3.34
N THR A 252 -4.93 -2.75 -2.82
CA THR A 252 -5.27 -3.46 -1.58
C THR A 252 -5.07 -4.97 -1.73
N VAL A 253 -5.55 -5.57 -2.81
CA VAL A 253 -5.38 -7.00 -3.10
C VAL A 253 -3.90 -7.37 -3.23
N HIS A 254 -3.11 -6.59 -3.98
CA HIS A 254 -1.65 -6.76 -4.07
C HIS A 254 -0.98 -6.78 -2.69
N GLY A 255 -1.31 -5.81 -1.84
CA GLY A 255 -0.78 -5.70 -0.49
C GLY A 255 -1.16 -6.89 0.39
N ILE A 256 -2.43 -7.27 0.41
CA ILE A 256 -2.95 -8.40 1.22
C ILE A 256 -2.32 -9.71 0.77
N MET A 257 -2.33 -10.00 -0.54
CA MET A 257 -1.76 -11.25 -1.07
C MET A 257 -0.28 -11.40 -0.72
N ASN A 258 0.51 -10.32 -0.87
CA ASN A 258 1.94 -10.36 -0.57
C ASN A 258 2.23 -10.37 0.94
N ALA A 259 1.39 -9.73 1.77
CA ALA A 259 1.50 -9.83 3.22
C ALA A 259 1.25 -11.26 3.70
N ILE A 260 0.22 -11.93 3.18
CA ILE A 260 -0.08 -13.33 3.50
C ILE A 260 1.06 -14.24 3.02
N ALA A 261 1.48 -14.10 1.75
CA ALA A 261 2.51 -14.96 1.17
C ALA A 261 3.87 -14.79 1.88
N TRP A 262 4.43 -13.58 1.85
CA TRP A 262 5.80 -13.32 2.30
C TRP A 262 5.90 -13.05 3.80
N GLY A 263 4.90 -12.41 4.39
CA GLY A 263 4.91 -12.02 5.81
C GLY A 263 4.43 -13.11 6.77
N ILE A 264 3.63 -14.08 6.29
CA ILE A 264 2.99 -15.09 7.15
C ILE A 264 3.33 -16.51 6.70
N MET A 265 2.98 -16.89 5.47
CA MET A 265 3.07 -18.29 5.03
C MET A 265 4.51 -18.79 4.89
N LEU A 266 5.42 -18.01 4.30
CA LEU A 266 6.84 -18.40 4.19
C LEU A 266 7.50 -18.60 5.56
N PRO A 267 7.34 -17.68 6.55
CA PRO A 267 7.79 -17.90 7.92
C PRO A 267 7.18 -19.15 8.57
N ILE A 268 5.87 -19.39 8.41
CA ILE A 268 5.21 -20.61 8.91
C ILE A 268 5.86 -21.85 8.30
N GLY A 269 6.13 -21.85 7.00
CA GLY A 269 6.84 -22.94 6.33
C GLY A 269 8.20 -23.23 6.97
N ALA A 270 8.99 -22.18 7.27
CA ALA A 270 10.28 -22.31 7.93
C ALA A 270 10.16 -22.85 9.38
N VAL A 271 9.18 -22.35 10.14
CA VAL A 271 8.87 -22.82 11.50
C VAL A 271 8.46 -24.29 11.49
N LEU A 272 7.58 -24.71 10.57
CA LEU A 272 7.17 -26.11 10.43
C LEU A 272 8.38 -27.02 10.14
N ALA A 273 9.29 -26.62 9.25
CA ALA A 273 10.52 -27.38 9.01
C ALA A 273 11.41 -27.47 10.25
N ARG A 274 11.51 -26.39 11.03
CA ARG A 274 12.33 -26.34 12.24
C ARG A 274 11.81 -27.30 13.31
N TYR A 275 10.51 -27.33 13.57
CA TYR A 275 9.96 -28.13 14.67
C TYR A 275 9.62 -29.57 14.24
N LEU A 276 8.98 -29.76 13.09
CA LEU A 276 8.51 -31.09 12.68
C LEU A 276 9.65 -32.03 12.28
N ARG A 277 10.82 -31.50 11.89
CA ARG A 277 11.99 -32.32 11.52
C ARG A 277 12.54 -33.16 12.69
N HIS A 278 12.36 -32.71 13.93
CA HIS A 278 12.86 -33.42 15.11
C HIS A 278 11.94 -34.54 15.60
N ILE A 279 10.72 -34.61 15.07
CA ILE A 279 9.73 -35.61 15.44
C ILE A 279 10.01 -36.89 14.63
N GLN A 280 10.66 -37.87 15.26
CA GLN A 280 11.08 -39.12 14.60
C GLN A 280 9.90 -39.90 13.98
N SER A 281 8.71 -39.83 14.57
CA SER A 281 7.51 -40.50 14.06
C SER A 281 6.99 -39.94 12.73
N LEU A 282 7.35 -38.70 12.37
CA LEU A 282 6.90 -38.06 11.12
C LEU A 282 7.74 -38.46 9.90
N GLY A 283 8.93 -39.02 10.08
CA GLY A 283 9.78 -39.48 8.98
C GLY A 283 10.00 -38.39 7.91
N PRO A 284 9.75 -38.65 6.60
CA PRO A 284 9.90 -37.65 5.54
C PRO A 284 8.72 -36.66 5.44
N THR A 285 7.64 -36.85 6.19
CA THR A 285 6.39 -36.07 6.07
C THR A 285 6.61 -34.58 6.34
N TRP A 286 7.45 -34.22 7.31
CA TRP A 286 7.77 -32.81 7.61
C TRP A 286 8.29 -32.07 6.36
N PHE A 287 9.04 -32.75 5.50
CA PHE A 287 9.62 -32.16 4.29
C PHE A 287 8.54 -31.86 3.26
N TYR A 288 7.57 -32.77 3.07
CA TYR A 288 6.45 -32.54 2.16
C TYR A 288 5.51 -31.44 2.66
N VAL A 289 5.27 -31.37 3.98
CA VAL A 289 4.48 -30.28 4.59
C VAL A 289 5.19 -28.95 4.40
N HIS A 290 6.49 -28.87 4.71
CA HIS A 290 7.29 -27.67 4.46
C HIS A 290 7.26 -27.28 2.98
N ALA A 291 7.58 -28.20 2.07
CA ALA A 291 7.63 -27.93 0.65
C ALA A 291 6.27 -27.49 0.10
N GLY A 292 5.16 -28.10 0.54
CA GLY A 292 3.80 -27.73 0.14
C GLY A 292 3.45 -26.31 0.56
N VAL A 293 3.71 -25.94 1.83
CA VAL A 293 3.46 -24.58 2.33
C VAL A 293 4.32 -23.55 1.59
N GLN A 294 5.61 -23.83 1.35
CA GLN A 294 6.50 -22.91 0.64
C GLN A 294 6.09 -22.72 -0.83
N LEU A 295 5.73 -23.79 -1.54
CA LEU A 295 5.29 -23.72 -2.94
C LEU A 295 3.97 -22.95 -3.07
N PHE A 296 3.01 -23.19 -2.17
CA PHE A 296 1.75 -22.46 -2.19
C PHE A 296 1.94 -20.98 -1.86
N ALA A 297 2.75 -20.65 -0.85
CA ALA A 297 3.07 -19.27 -0.50
C ALA A 297 3.74 -18.53 -1.68
N PHE A 298 4.70 -19.18 -2.35
CA PHE A 298 5.36 -18.60 -3.52
C PHE A 298 4.40 -18.39 -4.70
N PHE A 299 3.47 -19.31 -4.93
CA PHE A 299 2.42 -19.14 -5.94
C PHE A 299 1.54 -17.92 -5.66
N VAL A 300 1.00 -17.80 -4.44
CA VAL A 300 0.20 -16.63 -4.02
C VAL A 300 1.02 -15.34 -4.14
N GLY A 301 2.28 -15.36 -3.71
CA GLY A 301 3.20 -14.23 -3.84
C GLY A 301 3.49 -13.85 -5.30
N THR A 302 3.54 -14.82 -6.21
CA THR A 302 3.72 -14.57 -7.66
C THR A 302 2.51 -13.87 -8.26
N VAL A 303 1.29 -14.30 -7.91
CA VAL A 303 0.07 -13.61 -8.34
C VAL A 303 0.04 -12.19 -7.78
N GLY A 304 0.35 -12.00 -6.50
CA GLY A 304 0.50 -10.69 -5.89
C GLY A 304 1.53 -9.82 -6.61
N PHE A 305 2.70 -10.36 -6.94
CA PHE A 305 3.76 -9.67 -7.68
C PHE A 305 3.30 -9.24 -9.08
N ALA A 306 2.65 -10.12 -9.84
CA ALA A 306 2.11 -9.81 -11.17
C ALA A 306 1.09 -8.66 -11.13
N ILE A 307 0.22 -8.65 -10.11
CA ILE A 307 -0.69 -7.53 -9.85
C ILE A 307 0.09 -6.22 -9.60
N GLY A 308 1.20 -6.30 -8.86
CA GLY A 308 2.10 -5.16 -8.59
C GLY A 308 2.71 -4.56 -9.86
N ILE A 309 3.13 -5.41 -10.81
CA ILE A 309 3.61 -4.96 -12.12
C ILE A 309 2.50 -4.23 -12.88
N ARG A 310 1.30 -4.83 -12.92
CA ARG A 310 0.14 -4.22 -13.59
C ARG A 310 -0.25 -2.88 -12.97
N LEU A 311 -0.17 -2.74 -11.64
CA LEU A 311 -0.38 -1.48 -10.94
C LEU A 311 0.62 -0.39 -11.34
N GLY A 312 1.88 -0.77 -11.58
CA GLY A 312 2.92 0.12 -12.09
C GLY A 312 2.59 0.67 -13.47
N ASP A 313 2.18 -0.20 -14.39
CA ASP A 313 1.79 0.18 -15.77
C ASP A 313 0.58 1.12 -15.79
N MET A 314 -0.37 0.91 -14.88
CA MET A 314 -1.57 1.77 -14.75
C MET A 314 -1.30 3.08 -14.00
N SER A 315 -0.11 3.25 -13.40
CA SER A 315 0.25 4.42 -12.59
C SER A 315 1.50 5.14 -13.11
N PRO A 316 1.58 5.52 -14.41
CA PRO A 316 2.77 6.15 -14.96
C PRO A 316 3.11 7.43 -14.19
N GLY A 317 4.37 7.62 -13.78
CA GLY A 317 4.81 8.79 -13.00
C GLY A 317 4.73 8.63 -11.47
N VAL A 318 4.04 7.61 -10.93
CA VAL A 318 4.10 7.27 -9.50
C VAL A 318 5.24 6.27 -9.28
N GLN A 319 6.37 6.71 -8.72
CA GLN A 319 7.55 5.87 -8.54
C GLN A 319 7.75 5.48 -7.08
N TYR A 320 7.41 4.24 -6.73
CA TYR A 320 7.86 3.60 -5.48
C TYR A 320 9.19 2.87 -5.73
N GLY A 321 10.24 3.64 -6.05
CA GLY A 321 11.50 3.09 -6.56
C GLY A 321 12.17 2.05 -5.64
N LEU A 322 12.17 2.31 -4.33
CA LEU A 322 12.72 1.39 -3.33
C LEU A 322 11.87 0.12 -3.22
N HIS A 323 10.56 0.24 -2.96
CA HIS A 323 9.63 -0.89 -2.88
C HIS A 323 9.70 -1.79 -4.12
N ARG A 324 9.74 -1.20 -5.33
CA ARG A 324 9.83 -1.97 -6.57
C ARG A 324 11.14 -2.74 -6.66
N LYS A 325 12.29 -2.11 -6.38
CA LYS A 325 13.60 -2.76 -6.40
C LYS A 325 13.66 -3.93 -5.41
N LEU A 326 13.16 -3.71 -4.20
CA LEU A 326 13.11 -4.73 -3.15
C LEU A 326 12.17 -5.88 -3.52
N GLY A 327 11.00 -5.57 -4.07
CA GLY A 327 10.04 -6.56 -4.55
C GLY A 327 10.63 -7.45 -5.64
N PHE A 328 11.34 -6.86 -6.63
CA PHE A 328 12.04 -7.64 -7.66
C PHE A 328 13.13 -8.53 -7.06
N ALA A 329 13.95 -8.00 -6.15
CA ALA A 329 14.98 -8.80 -5.48
C ALA A 329 14.37 -9.99 -4.71
N ALA A 330 13.34 -9.73 -3.89
CA ALA A 330 12.60 -10.75 -3.15
C ALA A 330 12.02 -11.84 -4.06
N PHE A 331 11.39 -11.43 -5.16
CA PHE A 331 10.79 -12.34 -6.12
C PHE A 331 11.84 -13.25 -6.78
N CYS A 332 12.97 -12.69 -7.23
CA CYS A 332 14.07 -13.47 -7.81
C CYS A 332 14.64 -14.50 -6.83
N LEU A 333 14.81 -14.12 -5.55
CA LEU A 333 15.30 -15.02 -4.51
C LEU A 333 14.32 -16.14 -4.19
N GLY A 334 13.02 -15.83 -4.08
CA GLY A 334 12.00 -16.86 -3.90
C GLY A 334 11.90 -17.82 -5.09
N ALA A 335 12.10 -17.31 -6.31
CA ALA A 335 12.14 -18.14 -7.51
C ALA A 335 13.34 -19.09 -7.49
N LEU A 336 14.53 -18.61 -7.10
CA LEU A 336 15.71 -19.44 -6.92
C LEU A 336 15.49 -20.52 -5.84
N GLN A 337 14.90 -20.16 -4.70
CA GLN A 337 14.59 -21.08 -3.61
C GLN A 337 13.60 -22.19 -4.03
N THR A 338 12.60 -21.86 -4.86
CA THR A 338 11.63 -22.84 -5.38
C THR A 338 12.21 -23.72 -6.49
N LEU A 339 13.05 -23.16 -7.38
CA LEU A 339 13.81 -23.93 -8.37
C LEU A 339 14.80 -24.89 -7.70
N ALA A 340 15.43 -24.49 -6.59
CA ALA A 340 16.30 -25.36 -5.81
C ALA A 340 15.55 -26.60 -5.28
N LEU A 341 14.28 -26.46 -4.89
CA LEU A 341 13.45 -27.62 -4.51
C LEU A 341 13.17 -28.55 -5.69
N LEU A 342 12.84 -28.01 -6.87
CA LEU A 342 12.57 -28.78 -8.09
C LEU A 342 13.81 -29.56 -8.57
N PHE A 343 14.99 -28.94 -8.55
CA PHE A 343 16.23 -29.54 -9.01
C PHE A 343 17.03 -30.25 -7.90
N ARG A 344 16.36 -30.67 -6.81
CA ARG A 344 17.00 -31.34 -5.68
C ARG A 344 17.74 -32.63 -6.11
N PRO A 345 19.09 -32.68 -6.06
CA PRO A 345 19.83 -33.86 -6.45
C PRO A 345 19.65 -35.01 -5.44
N LYS A 346 19.70 -36.26 -5.93
CA LYS A 346 19.80 -37.44 -5.05
C LYS A 346 20.99 -37.30 -4.09
N THR A 347 20.89 -37.89 -2.90
CA THR A 347 21.91 -37.78 -1.83
C THR A 347 23.30 -38.25 -2.26
N THR A 348 23.36 -39.11 -3.27
CA THR A 348 24.59 -39.70 -3.83
C THR A 348 25.19 -38.88 -4.99
N ASN A 349 24.56 -37.79 -5.43
CA ASN A 349 25.03 -37.00 -6.57
C ASN A 349 26.13 -36.01 -6.16
N LYS A 350 27.23 -35.93 -6.94
CA LYS A 350 28.34 -34.98 -6.70
C LYS A 350 27.90 -33.52 -6.55
N TYR A 351 26.83 -33.12 -7.25
CA TYR A 351 26.29 -31.77 -7.22
C TYR A 351 25.48 -31.44 -5.95
N ARG A 352 25.21 -32.44 -5.09
CA ARG A 352 24.49 -32.23 -3.82
C ARG A 352 25.23 -31.29 -2.86
N LYS A 353 26.56 -31.21 -2.94
CA LYS A 353 27.38 -30.29 -2.14
C LYS A 353 27.13 -28.83 -2.55
N TYR A 354 27.18 -28.53 -3.85
CA TYR A 354 26.92 -27.20 -4.39
C TYR A 354 25.46 -26.76 -4.18
N TRP A 355 24.51 -27.69 -4.37
CA TRP A 355 23.09 -27.46 -4.10
C TRP A 355 22.83 -27.03 -2.65
N LYS A 356 23.48 -27.67 -1.67
CA LYS A 356 23.37 -27.27 -0.26
C LYS A 356 23.93 -25.87 0.01
N SER A 357 25.04 -25.49 -0.64
CA SER A 357 25.63 -24.15 -0.49
C SER A 357 24.74 -23.05 -1.07
N CYS A 358 24.14 -23.27 -2.25
CA CYS A 358 23.18 -22.31 -2.83
C CYS A 358 21.93 -22.17 -1.95
N GLU A 359 21.39 -23.28 -1.43
CA GLU A 359 20.22 -23.26 -0.54
C GLU A 359 20.47 -22.49 0.78
N ILE A 360 21.69 -22.51 1.31
CA ILE A 360 22.06 -21.77 2.53
C ILE A 360 22.14 -20.27 2.25
N ILE A 361 22.71 -19.88 1.11
CA ILE A 361 22.81 -18.48 0.70
C ILE A 361 21.41 -17.89 0.51
N ASP A 362 20.51 -18.62 -0.16
CA ASP A 362 19.14 -18.16 -0.38
C ASP A 362 18.34 -17.98 0.93
N LYS A 363 18.51 -18.88 1.91
CA LYS A 363 17.88 -18.75 3.24
C LYS A 363 18.30 -17.48 3.97
N VAL A 364 19.60 -17.18 3.99
CA VAL A 364 20.14 -15.98 4.66
C VAL A 364 19.60 -14.70 4.02
N VAL A 365 19.37 -14.69 2.70
CA VAL A 365 18.87 -13.49 2.01
C VAL A 365 17.34 -13.34 2.18
N VAL A 366 16.58 -14.43 2.16
CA VAL A 366 15.12 -14.41 2.41
C VAL A 366 14.79 -13.93 3.83
N ASP A 367 15.65 -14.18 4.81
CA ASP A 367 15.48 -13.71 6.20
C ASP A 367 15.73 -12.19 6.37
N VAL A 368 16.41 -11.54 5.42
CA VAL A 368 16.69 -10.08 5.41
C VAL A 368 15.62 -9.28 4.66
N VAL A 369 14.86 -9.94 3.77
CA VAL A 369 13.81 -9.35 2.93
C VAL A 369 12.56 -8.83 3.67
N PRO A 370 12.16 -9.28 4.88
CA PRO A 370 11.00 -8.69 5.58
C PRO A 370 11.25 -7.25 6.04
N LEU A 371 12.51 -6.87 6.26
CA LEU A 371 12.90 -5.56 6.82
C LEU A 371 12.44 -4.34 5.99
N PRO A 372 12.46 -4.38 4.65
CA PRO A 372 12.13 -3.20 3.83
C PRO A 372 10.65 -3.09 3.43
N GLN A 373 9.87 -4.18 3.53
CA GLN A 373 8.43 -4.20 3.19
C GLN A 373 7.61 -3.24 4.08
N PHE A 374 8.08 -3.00 5.30
CA PHE A 374 7.42 -2.16 6.31
C PHE A 374 7.76 -0.66 6.22
N GLN A 375 8.71 -0.26 5.36
CA GLN A 375 9.03 1.16 5.17
C GLN A 375 8.10 1.87 4.16
N SER A 376 7.44 1.14 3.26
CA SER A 376 6.62 1.76 2.19
C SER A 376 5.12 1.80 2.47
N THR A 377 4.68 1.21 3.58
CA THR A 377 3.29 1.34 4.03
C THR A 377 3.26 2.43 5.11
N THR A 378 2.40 3.42 4.93
CA THR A 378 2.06 4.40 5.98
C THR A 378 1.40 3.71 7.20
N LEU A 379 1.15 2.40 7.10
CA LEU A 379 0.98 1.50 8.23
C LEU A 379 2.36 1.14 8.79
N GLN A 380 2.84 1.95 9.74
CA GLN A 380 3.93 1.58 10.63
C GLN A 380 3.57 0.28 11.36
N VAL A 381 3.93 -0.88 10.81
CA VAL A 381 4.00 -2.11 11.58
C VAL A 381 5.44 -2.24 12.09
N GLY A 382 5.78 -1.38 13.05
CA GLY A 382 7.08 -1.33 13.72
C GLY A 382 7.36 -2.50 14.68
N PHE A 383 6.56 -3.57 14.65
CA PHE A 383 6.67 -4.69 15.58
C PHE A 383 7.49 -5.89 15.07
N PHE A 384 7.70 -6.00 13.75
CA PHE A 384 8.41 -7.17 13.18
C PHE A 384 9.93 -6.99 13.08
N THR A 385 10.44 -5.77 13.18
CA THR A 385 11.87 -5.46 13.00
C THR A 385 12.75 -5.93 14.17
N LEU A 386 12.27 -5.92 15.41
CA LEU A 386 13.09 -6.24 16.59
C LEU A 386 12.98 -7.70 17.05
N GLY A 387 11.79 -8.30 17.00
CA GLY A 387 11.59 -9.71 17.40
C GLY A 387 12.32 -10.70 16.50
N THR A 388 12.35 -10.44 15.19
CA THR A 388 13.03 -11.28 14.20
C THR A 388 14.56 -11.19 14.36
N ILE A 389 15.12 -10.03 14.72
CA ILE A 389 16.57 -9.88 14.91
C ILE A 389 17.06 -10.62 16.18
N GLN A 390 16.33 -10.59 17.28
CA GLN A 390 16.74 -11.31 18.51
C GLN A 390 16.50 -12.82 18.45
N PHE A 391 15.44 -13.28 17.78
CA PHE A 391 15.12 -14.71 17.69
C PHE A 391 16.07 -15.50 16.77
N PHE A 392 16.74 -14.83 15.82
CA PHE A 392 17.68 -15.46 14.88
C PHE A 392 19.15 -15.30 15.26
N ARG A 393 19.51 -14.32 16.11
CA ARG A 393 20.88 -14.18 16.64
C ARG A 393 21.26 -15.35 17.58
N SER A 394 20.29 -16.02 18.19
CA SER A 394 20.51 -17.22 19.02
C SER A 394 20.66 -18.53 18.22
N GLY A 395 20.37 -18.51 16.91
CA GLY A 395 20.42 -19.70 16.04
C GLY A 395 21.71 -19.88 15.26
N LEU A 396 22.54 -18.83 15.12
CA LEU A 396 23.85 -18.93 14.44
C LEU A 396 24.93 -19.59 15.32
N THR A 397 24.70 -19.77 16.61
CA THR A 397 25.67 -20.37 17.55
C THR A 397 25.54 -21.89 17.69
N THR A 398 24.59 -22.53 16.98
CA THR A 398 24.35 -23.98 17.05
C THR A 398 24.15 -24.62 15.68
N ILE A 399 25.05 -24.31 14.73
CA ILE A 399 25.26 -25.11 13.50
C ILE A 399 26.68 -25.67 13.51
#